data_AF-J7S4Y6-F1
#
_entry.id   AF-J7S4Y6-F1
#
_cell.length_a   1.000
_cell.length_b   1.000
_cell.length_c   1.000
_cell.angle_alpha   90.00
_cell.angle_beta   90.00
_cell.angle_gamma   90.00
#
_symmetry.space_group_name_H-M   'P 1'
#
loop_
_entity.id
_entity.type
_entity.pdbx_description
1 polymer ?
#
loop_
_entity_poly.entity_id
_entity_poly.type
_entity_poly.pdbx_seq_one_letter_code
_entity_poly.pdbx_strand_id
1 'polypeptide(L)'
;MDEDIAKLKPYLSNLRRSIAELRPEIRKLTKNSLDDQLIQYPKEQQRLELCNTYSYVLNSLVFSYMKLINVKDMSNIMVELNRCKEYMKKANDLKVKLDKKSEGEERRKENAKNAIIGALNGPSISKENFKKQDPESTKFVGKHTKFDTQDKTTIGESLKDRIIDKKKKNTGKISKN
;
A
#
# COMPACT_ATOMS: atom_id res chain seq x y z
N MET A 1 -23.31 54.12 -9.86
CA MET A 1 -23.19 53.24 -11.04
C MET A 1 -21.73 53.09 -11.49
N ASP A 2 -20.97 54.18 -11.69
CA ASP A 2 -19.58 54.05 -12.17
C ASP A 2 -18.61 53.39 -11.17
N GLU A 3 -18.78 53.60 -9.87
CA GLU A 3 -17.99 52.92 -8.83
C GLU A 3 -18.22 51.40 -8.81
N ASP A 4 -19.46 50.94 -9.01
CA ASP A 4 -19.79 49.52 -8.99
C ASP A 4 -19.27 48.79 -10.23
N ILE A 5 -19.28 49.47 -11.37
CA ILE A 5 -18.66 48.98 -12.61
C ILE A 5 -17.13 48.93 -12.43
N ALA A 6 -16.53 49.91 -11.77
CA ALA A 6 -15.09 49.92 -11.49
C ALA A 6 -14.68 48.74 -10.60
N LYS A 7 -15.51 48.37 -9.61
CA LYS A 7 -15.27 47.19 -8.75
C LYS A 7 -15.37 45.87 -9.50
N LEU A 8 -16.14 45.78 -10.58
CA LEU A 8 -16.31 44.55 -11.37
C LEU A 8 -15.14 44.27 -12.33
N LYS A 9 -14.50 45.32 -12.86
CA LYS A 9 -13.42 45.22 -13.86
C LYS A 9 -12.27 44.27 -13.44
N PRO A 10 -11.75 44.29 -12.19
CA PRO A 10 -10.71 43.37 -11.75
C PRO A 10 -11.12 41.90 -11.79
N TYR A 11 -12.35 41.58 -11.40
CA TYR A 11 -12.86 40.20 -11.43
C TYR A 11 -12.95 39.67 -12.87
N LEU A 12 -13.45 40.50 -13.79
CA LEU A 12 -13.53 40.14 -15.20
C LEU A 12 -12.14 39.98 -15.85
N SER A 13 -11.21 40.87 -15.50
CA SER A 13 -9.82 40.78 -15.95
C SER A 13 -9.16 39.48 -15.46
N ASN A 14 -9.34 39.16 -14.17
CA ASN A 14 -8.81 37.93 -13.59
C ASN A 14 -9.43 36.69 -14.25
N LEU A 15 -10.74 36.66 -14.45
CA LEU A 15 -11.42 35.55 -15.13
C LEU A 15 -10.87 35.34 -16.55
N ARG A 16 -10.71 36.42 -17.33
CA ARG A 16 -10.13 36.36 -18.68
C ARG A 16 -8.71 35.79 -18.66
N ARG A 17 -7.88 36.23 -17.70
CA ARG A 17 -6.53 35.70 -17.52
C ARG A 17 -6.54 34.21 -17.17
N SER A 18 -7.33 33.79 -16.19
CA SER A 18 -7.43 32.37 -15.81
C SER A 18 -7.91 31.48 -16.96
N ILE A 19 -8.84 31.96 -17.79
CA ILE A 19 -9.26 31.23 -19.00
C ILE A 19 -8.12 31.14 -20.02
N ALA A 20 -7.37 32.23 -20.23
CA ALA A 20 -6.24 32.25 -21.16
C ALA A 20 -5.12 31.29 -20.71
N GLU A 21 -4.85 31.19 -19.41
CA GLU A 21 -3.88 30.27 -18.81
C GLU A 21 -4.34 28.81 -18.84
N LEU A 22 -5.64 28.54 -18.62
CA LEU A 22 -6.18 27.18 -18.61
C LEU A 22 -6.28 26.57 -20.01
N ARG A 23 -6.57 27.39 -21.03
CA ARG A 23 -6.78 26.93 -22.41
C ARG A 23 -5.65 26.07 -22.99
N PRO A 24 -4.35 26.41 -22.87
CA PRO A 24 -3.27 25.56 -23.34
C PRO A 24 -3.19 24.23 -22.58
N GLU A 25 -3.47 24.21 -21.27
CA GLU A 25 -3.45 22.97 -20.48
C GLU A 25 -4.58 22.01 -20.89
N ILE A 26 -5.78 22.54 -21.15
CA ILE A 26 -6.88 21.72 -21.71
C ILE A 26 -6.49 21.15 -23.07
N ARG A 27 -5.88 21.95 -23.97
CA ARG A 27 -5.43 21.45 -25.27
C ARG A 27 -4.36 20.37 -25.16
N LYS A 28 -3.48 20.44 -24.16
CA LYS A 28 -2.49 19.38 -23.88
C LYS A 28 -3.20 18.11 -23.39
N LEU A 29 -4.12 18.24 -22.44
CA LEU A 29 -4.88 17.13 -21.88
C LEU A 29 -5.69 16.42 -22.96
N THR A 30 -6.38 17.16 -23.83
CA THR A 30 -7.26 16.61 -24.86
C THR A 30 -6.61 16.46 -26.23
N LYS A 31 -5.28 16.44 -26.31
CA LYS A 31 -4.53 16.30 -27.58
C LYS A 31 -4.87 15.00 -28.30
N ASN A 32 -5.02 13.91 -27.55
CA ASN A 32 -5.43 12.59 -28.03
C ASN A 32 -6.76 12.20 -27.37
N SER A 33 -7.49 11.23 -27.92
CA SER A 33 -8.69 10.71 -27.27
C SER A 33 -8.35 10.06 -25.93
N LEU A 34 -9.32 10.02 -25.00
CA LEU A 34 -9.14 9.36 -23.72
C LEU A 34 -8.78 7.88 -23.91
N ASP A 35 -9.44 7.20 -24.85
CA ASP A 35 -9.19 5.79 -25.14
C ASP A 35 -7.75 5.56 -25.62
N ASP A 36 -7.24 6.41 -26.52
CA ASP A 36 -5.85 6.35 -26.98
C ASP A 36 -4.86 6.57 -25.83
N GLN A 37 -5.16 7.50 -24.92
CA GLN A 37 -4.32 7.77 -23.75
C GLN A 37 -4.31 6.58 -22.79
N LEU A 38 -5.46 5.95 -22.53
CA LEU A 38 -5.57 4.81 -21.63
C LEU A 38 -4.78 3.60 -22.12
N ILE A 39 -4.71 3.39 -23.44
CA ILE A 39 -3.88 2.34 -24.06
C ILE A 39 -2.39 2.59 -23.79
N GLN A 40 -1.94 3.85 -23.82
CA GLN A 40 -0.53 4.22 -23.61
C GLN A 40 -0.04 3.98 -22.18
N TYR A 41 -0.94 3.96 -21.19
CA TYR A 41 -0.59 3.69 -19.80
C TYR A 41 -0.60 2.18 -19.50
N PRO A 42 0.55 1.57 -19.16
CA PRO A 42 0.60 0.13 -18.87
C PRO A 42 0.11 -0.21 -17.45
N LYS A 43 0.12 0.76 -16.52
CA LYS A 43 -0.28 0.55 -15.13
C LYS A 43 -1.70 1.03 -14.91
N GLU A 44 -2.53 0.15 -14.32
CA GLU A 44 -3.92 0.49 -13.96
C GLU A 44 -4.04 1.69 -13.03
N GLN A 45 -3.06 1.92 -12.16
CA GLN A 45 -3.05 3.09 -11.28
C GLN A 45 -2.97 4.41 -12.07
N GLN A 46 -2.19 4.44 -13.16
CA GLN A 46 -2.06 5.63 -14.00
C GLN A 46 -3.35 5.86 -14.81
N ARG A 47 -3.99 4.78 -15.28
CA ARG A 47 -5.32 4.84 -15.94
C ARG A 47 -6.38 5.40 -15.00
N LEU A 48 -6.42 4.93 -13.75
CA LEU A 48 -7.33 5.43 -12.72
C LEU A 48 -7.12 6.92 -12.44
N GLU A 49 -5.86 7.35 -12.31
CA GLU A 49 -5.51 8.76 -12.09
C GLU A 49 -5.93 9.65 -13.27
N LEU A 50 -5.74 9.17 -14.52
CA LEU A 50 -6.18 9.86 -15.72
C LEU A 50 -7.71 10.03 -15.75
N CYS A 51 -8.47 8.94 -15.52
CA CYS A 51 -9.93 8.99 -15.51
C CYS A 51 -10.47 9.95 -14.44
N ASN A 52 -9.88 9.94 -13.24
CA ASN A 52 -10.25 10.86 -12.17
C ASN A 52 -9.90 12.31 -12.53
N THR A 53 -8.77 12.54 -13.19
CA THR A 53 -8.36 13.87 -13.68
C THR A 53 -9.37 14.42 -14.67
N TYR A 54 -9.74 13.64 -15.69
CA TYR A 54 -10.75 14.04 -16.68
C TYR A 54 -12.09 14.36 -16.03
N SER A 55 -12.54 13.49 -15.12
CA SER A 55 -13.81 13.68 -14.40
C SER A 55 -13.80 14.95 -13.56
N TYR A 56 -12.70 15.20 -12.84
CA TYR A 56 -12.53 16.41 -12.03
C TYR A 56 -12.52 17.68 -12.88
N VAL A 57 -11.75 17.71 -13.97
CA VAL A 57 -11.65 18.86 -14.87
C VAL A 57 -13.00 19.15 -15.50
N LEU A 58 -13.68 18.14 -16.04
CA LEU A 58 -14.98 18.30 -16.67
C LEU A 58 -16.03 18.85 -15.69
N ASN A 59 -16.18 18.23 -14.53
CA ASN A 59 -17.16 18.69 -13.53
C ASN A 59 -16.84 20.10 -13.00
N SER A 60 -15.56 20.44 -12.85
CA SER A 60 -15.14 21.78 -12.45
C SER A 60 -15.48 22.83 -13.53
N LEU A 61 -15.26 22.52 -14.81
CA LEU A 61 -15.61 23.40 -15.92
C LEU A 61 -17.13 23.60 -16.03
N VAL A 62 -17.92 22.52 -15.88
CA VAL A 62 -19.39 22.60 -15.86
C VAL A 62 -19.87 23.45 -14.69
N PHE A 63 -19.31 23.26 -13.50
CA PHE A 63 -19.61 24.10 -12.33
C PHE A 63 -19.32 25.58 -12.58
N SER A 64 -18.14 25.90 -13.12
CA SER A 64 -17.77 27.28 -13.46
C SER A 64 -18.70 27.88 -14.52
N TYR A 65 -19.07 27.10 -15.54
CA TYR A 65 -20.03 27.50 -16.55
C TYR A 65 -21.41 27.81 -15.95
N MET A 66 -21.95 26.91 -15.11
CA MET A 66 -23.23 27.10 -14.42
C MET A 66 -23.23 28.35 -13.51
N LYS A 67 -22.10 28.65 -12.85
CA LYS A 67 -21.94 29.90 -12.09
C LYS A 67 -21.98 31.12 -12.99
N LEU A 68 -21.37 31.07 -14.17
CA LEU A 68 -21.34 32.19 -15.11
C LEU A 68 -22.73 32.51 -15.67
N ILE A 69 -23.54 31.50 -15.99
CA ILE A 69 -24.91 31.66 -16.49
C ILE A 69 -25.95 31.82 -15.36
N ASN A 70 -25.50 31.93 -14.11
CA ASN A 70 -26.32 32.16 -12.93
C ASN A 70 -27.45 31.12 -12.74
N VAL A 71 -27.13 29.84 -12.89
CA VAL A 71 -28.07 28.76 -12.55
C VAL A 71 -28.40 28.82 -11.05
N LYS A 72 -29.69 28.79 -10.73
CA LYS A 72 -30.20 28.87 -9.34
C LYS A 72 -29.96 27.58 -8.56
N ASP A 73 -30.29 26.43 -9.16
CA ASP A 73 -30.11 25.12 -8.53
C ASP A 73 -28.78 24.48 -8.94
N MET A 74 -27.87 24.38 -7.99
CA MET A 74 -26.54 23.78 -8.17
C MET A 74 -26.45 22.37 -7.57
N SER A 75 -27.55 21.80 -7.08
CA SER A 75 -27.55 20.54 -6.33
C SER A 75 -26.96 19.39 -7.15
N ASN A 76 -27.37 19.27 -8.41
CA ASN A 76 -26.92 18.20 -9.31
C ASN A 76 -25.40 18.24 -9.56
N ILE A 77 -24.83 19.43 -9.82
CA ILE A 77 -23.39 19.55 -10.06
C ILE A 77 -22.58 19.35 -8.77
N MET A 78 -23.13 19.74 -7.61
CA MET A 78 -22.49 19.50 -6.32
C MET A 78 -22.43 18.00 -5.97
N VAL A 79 -23.45 17.23 -6.35
CA VAL A 79 -23.43 15.76 -6.22
C VAL A 79 -22.31 15.15 -7.06
N GLU A 80 -22.15 15.57 -8.31
CA GLU A 80 -21.07 15.06 -9.18
C GLU A 80 -19.68 15.47 -8.68
N LEU A 81 -19.51 16.68 -8.13
CA LEU A 81 -18.26 17.09 -7.49
C LEU A 81 -17.93 16.24 -6.26
N ASN A 82 -18.93 15.93 -5.43
CA ASN A 82 -18.76 15.04 -4.28
C ASN A 82 -18.40 13.62 -4.73
N ARG A 83 -19.05 13.13 -5.79
CA ARG A 83 -18.74 11.83 -6.39
C ARG A 83 -17.28 11.78 -6.87
N CYS A 84 -16.79 12.80 -7.58
CA CYS A 84 -15.37 12.92 -7.94
C CYS A 84 -14.45 12.87 -6.71
N LYS A 85 -14.78 13.65 -5.67
CA LYS A 85 -13.99 13.67 -4.42
C LYS A 85 -13.90 12.28 -3.77
N GLU A 86 -15.00 11.53 -3.76
CA GLU A 86 -15.01 10.16 -3.23
C GLU A 86 -14.14 9.21 -4.05
N TYR A 87 -14.20 9.27 -5.39
CA TYR A 87 -13.34 8.43 -6.24
C TYR A 87 -11.86 8.77 -6.09
N MET A 88 -11.51 10.05 -5.99
CA MET A 88 -10.14 10.48 -5.71
C MET A 88 -9.67 10.00 -4.33
N LYS A 89 -10.53 10.07 -3.31
CA LYS A 89 -10.24 9.53 -1.99
C LYS A 89 -9.98 8.02 -2.04
N LYS A 90 -10.85 7.25 -2.71
CA LYS A 90 -10.68 5.80 -2.89
C LYS A 90 -9.36 5.48 -3.59
N ALA A 91 -8.99 6.23 -4.62
CA ALA A 91 -7.71 6.07 -5.32
C ALA A 91 -6.50 6.33 -4.39
N ASN A 92 -6.56 7.40 -3.60
CA ASN A 92 -5.52 7.72 -2.62
C ASN A 92 -5.41 6.66 -1.51
N ASP A 93 -6.54 6.19 -0.99
CA ASP A 93 -6.57 5.13 0.03
C ASP A 93 -5.94 3.83 -0.51
N LEU A 94 -6.16 3.51 -1.79
CA LEU A 94 -5.50 2.37 -2.45
C LEU A 94 -3.99 2.57 -2.58
N LYS A 95 -3.54 3.78 -2.96
CA LYS A 95 -2.12 4.12 -3.04
C LYS A 95 -1.43 3.96 -1.68
N VAL A 96 -2.01 4.51 -0.62
CA VAL A 96 -1.48 4.40 0.75
C VAL A 96 -1.40 2.93 1.20
N LYS A 97 -2.40 2.10 0.86
CA LYS A 97 -2.37 0.66 1.17
C LYS A 97 -1.25 -0.07 0.41
N LEU A 98 -1.03 0.29 -0.85
CA LEU A 98 0.02 -0.29 -1.67
C LEU A 98 1.41 0.07 -1.13
N ASP A 99 1.62 1.34 -0.80
CA ASP A 99 2.89 1.86 -0.26
C ASP A 99 3.23 1.18 1.08
N LYS A 100 2.24 1.04 1.98
CA LYS A 100 2.42 0.30 3.24
C LYS A 100 2.77 -1.17 3.03
N LYS A 101 2.22 -1.80 1.99
CA LYS A 101 2.52 -3.20 1.66
C LYS A 101 3.96 -3.34 1.16
N SER A 102 4.41 -2.46 0.27
CA SER A 102 5.80 -2.47 -0.22
C SER A 102 6.80 -2.20 0.90
N GLU A 103 6.54 -1.22 1.78
CA GLU A 103 7.39 -0.96 2.95
C GLU A 103 7.47 -2.19 3.89
N GLY A 104 6.33 -2.86 4.10
CA GLY A 104 6.29 -4.08 4.90
C GLY A 104 7.10 -5.23 4.28
N GLU A 105 7.08 -5.38 2.96
CA GLU A 105 7.88 -6.38 2.25
C GLU A 105 9.38 -6.05 2.28
N GLU A 106 9.76 -4.78 2.15
CA GLU A 106 11.15 -4.34 2.27
C GLU A 106 11.70 -4.59 3.68
N ARG A 107 10.96 -4.21 4.72
CA ARG A 107 11.34 -4.52 6.11
C ARG A 107 11.50 -6.01 6.35
N ARG A 108 10.64 -6.85 5.77
CA ARG A 108 10.78 -8.32 5.86
C ARG A 108 12.04 -8.81 5.17
N LYS A 109 12.36 -8.30 3.98
CA LYS A 109 13.58 -8.63 3.25
C LYS A 109 14.82 -8.22 4.04
N GLU A 110 14.81 -7.04 4.62
CA GLU A 110 15.91 -6.53 5.45
C GLU A 110 16.10 -7.37 6.71
N ASN A 111 15.01 -7.68 7.43
CA ASN A 111 15.05 -8.56 8.59
C ASN A 111 15.58 -9.96 8.25
N ALA A 112 15.17 -10.52 7.11
CA ALA A 112 15.66 -11.81 6.63
C ALA A 112 17.17 -11.76 6.30
N LYS A 113 17.63 -10.71 5.62
CA LYS A 113 19.06 -10.48 5.35
C LYS A 113 19.86 -10.40 6.65
N ASN A 114 19.37 -9.61 7.61
CA ASN A 114 20.03 -9.44 8.91
C ASN A 114 20.08 -10.75 9.71
N ALA A 115 19.02 -11.55 9.66
CA ALA A 115 18.99 -12.88 10.30
C ALA A 115 20.01 -13.85 9.67
N ILE A 116 20.12 -13.86 8.34
CA ILE A 116 21.10 -14.70 7.62
C ILE A 116 22.54 -14.26 7.97
N ILE A 117 22.83 -12.95 7.91
CA ILE A 117 24.13 -12.39 8.27
C ILE A 117 24.47 -12.71 9.72
N GLY A 118 23.52 -12.56 10.64
CA GLY A 118 23.70 -12.91 12.05
C GLY A 118 23.99 -14.40 12.28
N ALA A 119 23.36 -15.29 11.50
CA ALA A 119 23.60 -16.74 11.59
C ALA A 119 24.95 -17.17 10.98
N LEU A 120 25.41 -16.51 9.92
CA LEU A 120 26.70 -16.79 9.27
C LEU A 120 27.91 -16.20 10.02
N ASN A 121 27.75 -15.03 10.64
CA ASN A 121 28.84 -14.34 11.33
C ASN A 121 28.87 -14.59 12.84
N GLY A 122 27.86 -15.28 13.39
CA GLY A 122 27.84 -15.75 14.77
C GLY A 122 28.54 -17.11 14.92
N PRO A 123 29.19 -17.41 16.06
CA PRO A 123 29.75 -18.74 16.29
C PRO A 123 28.63 -19.78 16.24
N SER A 124 28.76 -20.81 15.39
CA SER A 124 27.74 -21.87 15.19
C SER A 124 27.47 -22.74 16.42
N ILE A 125 28.21 -22.52 17.51
CA ILE A 125 28.05 -23.17 18.79
C ILE A 125 27.99 -22.05 19.84
N SER A 126 26.91 -21.98 20.60
CA SER A 126 26.78 -21.02 21.70
C SER A 126 27.99 -21.15 22.63
N LYS A 127 28.68 -20.05 22.89
CA LYS A 127 29.80 -19.99 23.85
C LYS A 127 29.35 -20.39 25.26
N GLU A 128 28.04 -20.38 25.57
CA GLU A 128 27.50 -20.96 26.79
C GLU A 128 27.78 -22.46 26.96
N ASN A 129 27.84 -23.25 25.88
CA ASN A 129 28.14 -24.69 25.98
C ASN A 129 29.62 -24.98 26.30
N PHE A 130 30.51 -23.99 26.13
CA PHE A 130 31.94 -24.11 26.43
C PHE A 130 32.38 -23.41 27.73
N LYS A 131 31.49 -22.67 28.40
CA LYS A 131 31.83 -21.91 29.62
C LYS A 131 31.64 -22.70 30.93
N LYS A 132 31.23 -23.97 30.89
CA LYS A 132 31.03 -24.82 32.07
C LYS A 132 31.82 -26.14 31.99
N GLN A 133 33.09 -26.08 31.64
CA GLN A 133 34.00 -27.20 31.91
C GLN A 133 35.19 -26.67 32.69
N ASP A 134 35.14 -26.92 34.00
CA ASP A 134 36.30 -26.82 34.88
C ASP A 134 37.44 -27.71 34.33
N PRO A 135 38.71 -27.26 34.39
CA PRO A 135 39.85 -27.96 33.80
C PRO A 135 40.21 -29.30 34.47
N GLU A 136 39.55 -29.69 35.57
CA GLU A 136 39.85 -30.93 36.32
C GLU A 136 38.89 -32.10 36.10
N SER A 137 37.84 -31.97 35.29
CA SER A 137 36.84 -33.05 35.11
C SER A 137 36.82 -33.73 33.74
N THR A 138 37.87 -33.57 32.93
CA THR A 138 38.01 -34.30 31.66
C THR A 138 38.44 -35.76 31.87
N LYS A 139 37.56 -36.56 32.48
CA LYS A 139 37.46 -37.97 32.08
C LYS A 139 36.63 -38.00 30.81
N PHE A 140 37.32 -38.00 29.67
CA PHE A 140 36.71 -38.32 28.38
C PHE A 140 36.21 -39.76 28.44
N VAL A 141 34.96 -39.95 28.88
CA VAL A 141 34.25 -41.20 28.67
C VAL A 141 33.74 -41.12 27.25
N GLY A 142 34.57 -41.59 26.31
CA GLY A 142 34.18 -41.83 24.93
C GLY A 142 33.07 -42.87 24.89
N LYS A 143 31.82 -42.45 25.10
CA LYS A 143 30.66 -43.23 24.68
C LYS A 143 30.62 -43.14 23.17
N HIS A 144 31.34 -44.05 22.52
CA HIS A 144 31.02 -44.44 21.16
C HIS A 144 29.54 -44.83 21.15
N THR A 145 28.69 -44.01 20.51
CA THR A 145 27.39 -44.48 20.04
C THR A 145 27.70 -45.51 18.96
N LYS A 146 27.84 -46.78 19.36
CA LYS A 146 27.65 -47.90 18.45
C LYS A 146 26.22 -47.75 17.93
N PHE A 147 26.11 -47.42 16.65
CA PHE A 147 24.85 -47.59 15.94
C PHE A 147 24.64 -49.08 15.78
N ASP A 148 23.95 -49.69 16.74
CA ASP A 148 23.33 -50.98 16.47
C ASP A 148 22.26 -50.73 15.41
N THR A 149 22.50 -51.30 14.23
CA THR A 149 21.52 -51.41 13.15
C THR A 149 20.43 -52.37 13.61
N GLN A 150 19.52 -51.92 14.46
CA GLN A 150 18.26 -52.59 14.70
C GLN A 150 17.10 -51.59 14.61
N ASP A 151 16.29 -51.86 13.60
CA ASP A 151 14.87 -51.55 13.43
C ASP A 151 14.41 -50.10 13.24
N LYS A 152 14.25 -49.81 11.94
CA LYS A 152 13.45 -48.72 11.37
C LYS A 152 11.96 -48.90 11.73
N THR A 153 11.47 -48.47 12.90
CA THR A 153 9.99 -48.44 13.08
C THR A 153 9.39 -47.51 14.14
N THR A 154 10.08 -46.52 14.72
CA THR A 154 9.49 -45.75 15.85
C THR A 154 9.77 -44.25 15.89
N ILE A 155 10.07 -43.60 14.76
CA ILE A 155 10.19 -42.12 14.71
C ILE A 155 8.85 -41.44 14.33
N GLY A 156 7.90 -42.18 13.74
CA GLY A 156 6.66 -41.63 13.20
C GLY A 156 5.56 -41.30 14.22
N GLU A 157 5.60 -41.84 15.44
CA GLU A 157 4.52 -41.68 16.42
C GLU A 157 4.69 -40.42 17.29
N SER A 158 5.89 -40.10 17.75
CA SER A 158 6.09 -38.94 18.65
C SER A 158 5.88 -37.57 17.99
N LEU A 159 5.93 -37.51 16.65
CA LEU A 159 5.62 -36.29 15.88
C LEU A 159 4.11 -36.07 15.71
N LYS A 160 3.30 -37.13 15.68
CA LYS A 160 1.83 -37.00 15.54
C LYS A 160 1.20 -36.42 16.81
N ASP A 161 1.67 -36.84 17.99
CA ASP A 161 1.13 -36.36 19.26
C ASP A 161 1.41 -34.86 19.49
N ARG A 162 2.59 -34.38 19.10
CA ARG A 162 2.94 -32.94 19.20
C ARG A 162 2.14 -32.04 18.25
N ILE A 163 1.65 -32.58 17.13
CA ILE A 163 0.84 -31.82 16.16
C ILE A 163 -0.62 -31.73 16.62
N ILE A 164 -1.14 -32.79 17.25
CA ILE A 164 -2.53 -32.84 17.75
C ILE A 164 -2.73 -31.86 18.91
N ASP A 165 -1.77 -31.75 19.83
CA ASP A 165 -1.88 -30.85 21.00
C ASP A 165 -1.87 -29.36 20.64
N LYS A 166 -1.17 -28.96 19.57
CA LYS A 166 -1.22 -27.56 19.10
C LYS A 166 -2.55 -27.19 18.44
N LYS A 167 -3.27 -28.16 17.86
CA LYS A 167 -4.53 -27.90 17.14
C LYS A 167 -5.71 -27.70 18.09
N LYS A 168 -5.74 -28.36 19.26
CA LYS A 168 -6.80 -28.20 20.27
C LYS A 168 -6.80 -26.85 21.00
N LYS A 169 -5.65 -26.16 21.11
CA LYS A 169 -5.56 -24.86 21.82
C LYS A 169 -6.12 -23.66 21.05
N ASN A 170 -6.30 -23.75 19.72
CA ASN A 170 -6.70 -22.61 18.88
C ASN A 170 -8.19 -22.56 18.52
N THR A 171 -9.01 -23.52 18.94
CA THR A 171 -10.46 -23.55 18.61
C THR A 171 -11.38 -22.98 19.70
N GLY A 172 -10.83 -22.38 20.76
CA GLY A 172 -11.59 -21.97 21.96
C GLY A 172 -11.88 -20.48 22.15
N LYS A 173 -11.54 -19.59 21.21
CA LYS A 173 -11.83 -18.15 21.33
C LYS A 173 -12.61 -17.63 20.12
N ILE A 174 -13.91 -17.97 20.08
CA ILE A 174 -14.91 -17.20 19.34
C ILE A 174 -15.94 -16.74 20.37
N SER A 175 -15.84 -15.47 20.78
CA SER A 175 -16.85 -14.79 21.58
C SER A 175 -18.03 -14.47 20.65
N LYS A 176 -19.21 -15.02 20.95
CA LYS A 176 -20.47 -14.58 20.34
C LYS A 176 -20.91 -13.29 21.07
N ASN A 177 -21.15 -12.23 20.29
CA ASN A 177 -22.09 -11.18 20.67
C ASN A 177 -23.52 -11.65 20.39
#